data_AF-A0A2M9ZJQ8-F1
#
_entry.id   AF-A0A2M9ZJQ8-F1
#
_cell.length_a   1.000
_cell.length_b   1.000
_cell.length_c   1.000
_cell.angle_alpha   90.00
_cell.angle_beta   90.00
_cell.angle_gamma   90.00
#
_symmetry.space_group_name_H-M   'P 1'
#
loop_
_entity.id
_entity.type
_entity.pdbx_description
1 polymer ?
#
loop_
_entity_poly.entity_id
_entity_poly.type
_entity_poly.pdbx_seq_one_letter_code
_entity_poly.pdbx_strand_id
1 'polypeptide(L)'
;MKVYSAERVPNSVDFNLYVTEGSSKDRLVIEEPNLPQMTEMPAQERAIRCVCYSILLNYTGDPNFSARHTNRFLHFLSDIIHKDSWFFLANRIELFIKEVENFGVEISYDF
;
A
#
# COMPACT_ATOMS: atom_id res chain seq x y z
N MET A 1 8.03 -3.92 -16.71
CA MET A 1 7.69 -2.79 -15.82
C MET A 1 6.41 -3.15 -15.09
N LYS A 2 6.41 -3.10 -13.76
CA LYS A 2 5.26 -3.44 -12.92
C LYS A 2 4.48 -2.18 -12.58
N VAL A 3 3.15 -2.22 -12.73
CA VAL A 3 2.25 -1.09 -12.44
C VAL A 3 1.16 -1.56 -11.50
N TYR A 4 0.91 -0.80 -10.44
CA TYR A 4 -0.26 -0.98 -9.60
C TYR A 4 -1.33 0.02 -10.02
N SER A 5 -2.57 -0.42 -10.07
CA SER A 5 -3.72 0.44 -10.37
C SER A 5 -4.93 0.03 -9.57
N ALA A 6 -5.78 0.99 -9.24
CA ALA A 6 -7.08 0.68 -8.69
C ALA A 6 -8.19 1.60 -9.20
N GLU A 7 -9.40 1.08 -9.11
CA GLU A 7 -10.63 1.79 -9.43
C GLU A 7 -11.65 1.52 -8.32
N ARG A 8 -12.29 2.58 -7.84
CA ARG A 8 -13.36 2.50 -6.84
C ARG A 8 -14.53 1.72 -7.43
N VAL A 9 -15.08 0.81 -6.64
CA VAL A 9 -16.31 0.11 -6.99
C VAL A 9 -17.47 1.10 -6.93
N PRO A 10 -18.30 1.24 -7.97
CA PRO A 10 -19.41 2.19 -7.98
C PRO A 10 -20.32 2.03 -6.76
N ASN A 11 -20.67 3.15 -6.13
CA ASN A 11 -21.49 3.20 -4.91
C ASN A 11 -20.93 2.41 -3.71
N SER A 12 -19.63 2.11 -3.69
CA SER A 12 -18.95 1.45 -2.57
C SER A 12 -17.69 2.20 -2.12
N VAL A 13 -17.28 1.92 -0.88
CA VAL A 13 -15.97 2.34 -0.36
C VAL A 13 -14.82 1.50 -0.91
N ASP A 14 -15.13 0.34 -1.49
CA ASP A 14 -14.17 -0.67 -1.95
C ASP A 14 -13.45 -0.27 -3.26
N PHE A 15 -12.34 -0.96 -3.52
CA PHE A 15 -11.55 -0.81 -4.73
C PHE A 15 -11.35 -2.15 -5.44
N ASN A 16 -11.27 -2.11 -6.76
CA ASN A 16 -10.66 -3.16 -7.54
C ASN A 16 -9.17 -2.85 -7.69
N LEU A 17 -8.31 -3.65 -7.06
CA LEU A 17 -6.86 -3.50 -7.16
C LEU A 17 -6.30 -4.44 -8.23
N TYR A 18 -5.40 -3.92 -9.06
CA TYR A 18 -4.76 -4.66 -10.13
C TYR A 18 -3.25 -4.45 -10.14
N VAL A 19 -2.56 -5.49 -10.58
CA VAL A 19 -1.14 -5.46 -10.92
C VAL A 19 -0.97 -5.79 -12.40
N THR A 20 -0.18 -4.98 -13.10
CA THR A 20 0.12 -5.19 -14.52
C THR A 20 1.62 -5.40 -14.70
N GLU A 21 2.01 -6.51 -15.31
CA GLU A 21 3.40 -6.84 -15.64
C GLU A 21 3.51 -7.31 -17.08
N GLY A 22 4.16 -6.49 -17.93
CA GLY A 22 4.21 -6.76 -19.37
C GLY A 22 2.81 -6.69 -19.98
N SER A 23 2.31 -7.82 -20.51
CA SER A 23 0.96 -7.95 -21.06
C SER A 23 -0.04 -8.61 -20.10
N SER A 24 0.39 -9.06 -18.91
CA SER A 24 -0.52 -9.62 -17.91
C SER A 24 -1.11 -8.52 -17.03
N LYS A 25 -2.42 -8.59 -16.77
CA LYS A 25 -3.11 -7.76 -15.79
C LYS A 25 -3.92 -8.67 -14.87
N ASP A 26 -3.52 -8.71 -13.60
CA ASP A 26 -4.08 -9.60 -12.60
C ASP A 26 -4.79 -8.78 -11.53
N ARG A 27 -6.01 -9.21 -11.16
CA ARG A 27 -6.74 -8.59 -10.05
C ARG A 27 -6.22 -9.17 -8.74
N LEU A 28 -5.81 -8.30 -7.83
CA LEU A 28 -5.35 -8.70 -6.50
C LEU A 28 -6.53 -8.87 -5.55
N VAL A 29 -6.40 -9.86 -4.66
CA VAL A 29 -7.26 -9.96 -3.47
C VAL A 29 -6.82 -8.87 -2.51
N ILE A 30 -7.77 -8.09 -2.00
CA ILE A 30 -7.49 -7.10 -0.96
C ILE A 30 -7.56 -7.81 0.38
N GLU A 31 -6.42 -7.83 1.06
CA GLU A 31 -6.25 -8.42 2.38
C GLU A 31 -6.37 -7.35 3.47
N GLU A 32 -6.97 -7.72 4.59
CA GLU A 32 -7.06 -6.87 5.77
C GLU A 32 -5.90 -7.20 6.72
N PRO A 33 -5.04 -6.21 7.08
CA PRO A 33 -4.00 -6.45 8.06
C PRO A 33 -4.61 -6.78 9.42
N ASN A 34 -4.04 -7.76 10.12
CA ASN A 34 -4.45 -8.11 11.48
C ASN A 34 -3.96 -7.05 12.50
N LEU A 35 -4.63 -5.90 12.52
CA LEU A 35 -4.32 -4.76 13.38
C LEU A 35 -5.54 -4.42 14.24
N PRO A 36 -5.40 -4.28 15.58
CA PRO A 36 -6.52 -3.96 16.48
C PRO A 36 -7.28 -2.68 16.12
N GLN A 37 -6.60 -1.76 15.45
CA GLN A 37 -7.08 -0.41 15.10
C GLN A 37 -8.07 -0.41 13.92
N MET A 38 -8.21 -1.54 13.21
CA MET A 38 -9.03 -1.62 12.00
C MET A 38 -10.53 -1.61 12.29
N THR A 39 -10.94 -2.16 13.42
CA THR A 39 -12.37 -2.34 13.78
C THR A 39 -13.09 -1.02 14.02
N GLU A 40 -12.41 -0.04 14.61
CA GLU A 40 -13.00 1.25 14.98
C GLU A 40 -12.84 2.32 13.88
N MET A 41 -12.16 1.98 12.78
CA MET A 41 -11.82 2.90 11.71
C MET A 41 -13.00 3.17 10.77
N PRO A 42 -13.19 4.41 10.28
CA PRO A 42 -14.16 4.70 9.23
C PRO A 42 -13.95 3.80 8.00
N ALA A 43 -15.05 3.28 7.43
CA ALA A 43 -14.99 2.27 6.37
C ALA A 43 -14.13 2.69 5.16
N GLN A 44 -14.17 3.97 4.77
CA GLN A 44 -13.34 4.51 3.69
C GLN A 44 -11.85 4.48 4.01
N GLU A 45 -11.47 4.89 5.22
CA GLU A 45 -10.07 4.88 5.65
C GLU A 45 -9.56 3.44 5.78
N ARG A 46 -10.40 2.55 6.32
CA ARG A 46 -10.11 1.11 6.40
C ARG A 46 -9.86 0.52 5.00
N ALA A 47 -10.74 0.79 4.04
CA ALA A 47 -10.59 0.30 2.67
C ALA A 47 -9.27 0.75 2.03
N ILE A 48 -8.91 2.03 2.18
CA ILE A 48 -7.64 2.55 1.65
C ILE A 48 -6.44 1.91 2.35
N ARG A 49 -6.49 1.67 3.66
CA ARG A 49 -5.42 0.98 4.38
C ARG A 49 -5.27 -0.47 3.93
N CYS A 50 -6.37 -1.20 3.72
CA CYS A 50 -6.32 -2.57 3.17
C CYS A 50 -5.68 -2.58 1.78
N VAL A 51 -6.00 -1.60 0.94
CA VAL A 51 -5.37 -1.44 -0.38
C VAL A 51 -3.86 -1.21 -0.24
N CYS A 52 -3.43 -0.27 0.60
CA CYS A 52 -2.01 0.01 0.83
C CYS A 52 -1.27 -1.23 1.38
N TYR A 53 -1.87 -1.93 2.34
CA TYR A 53 -1.34 -3.16 2.89
C TYR A 53 -1.17 -4.23 1.80
N SER A 54 -2.21 -4.45 0.99
CA SER A 54 -2.21 -5.47 -0.07
C SER A 54 -1.16 -5.19 -1.15
N ILE A 55 -0.92 -3.92 -1.46
CA ILE A 55 0.15 -3.51 -2.38
C ILE A 55 1.53 -3.87 -1.80
N LEU A 56 1.79 -3.49 -0.54
CA LEU A 56 3.06 -3.80 0.12
C LEU A 56 3.26 -5.31 0.26
N LEU A 57 2.21 -6.04 0.61
CA LEU A 57 2.27 -7.49 0.77
C LEU A 57 2.53 -8.17 -0.56
N ASN A 58 1.83 -7.77 -1.63
CA ASN A 58 2.08 -8.29 -2.96
C ASN A 58 3.49 -7.99 -3.46
N TYR A 59 4.06 -6.84 -3.10
CA TYR A 59 5.38 -6.43 -3.55
C TYR A 59 6.51 -7.11 -2.75
N THR A 60 6.38 -7.17 -1.43
CA THR A 60 7.45 -7.63 -0.53
C THR A 60 7.35 -9.11 -0.19
N GLY A 61 6.14 -9.70 -0.26
CA GLY A 61 5.87 -11.03 0.27
C GLY A 61 5.99 -11.14 1.79
N ASP A 62 6.14 -10.02 2.51
CA ASP A 62 6.35 -9.97 3.95
C ASP A 62 5.13 -9.31 4.66
N PRO A 63 4.26 -10.11 5.29
CA PRO A 63 3.11 -9.61 6.04
C PRO A 63 3.50 -8.70 7.22
N ASN A 64 4.63 -8.95 7.88
CA ASN A 64 5.06 -8.18 9.05
C ASN A 64 5.56 -6.80 8.63
N PHE A 65 6.41 -6.75 7.61
CA PHE A 65 6.85 -5.48 7.02
C PHE A 65 5.64 -4.68 6.54
N SER A 66 4.75 -5.32 5.79
CA SER A 66 3.57 -4.67 5.22
C SER A 66 2.67 -4.10 6.30
N ALA A 67 2.35 -4.86 7.35
CA ALA A 67 1.52 -4.39 8.46
C ALA A 67 2.17 -3.21 9.20
N ARG A 68 3.48 -3.31 9.48
CA ARG A 68 4.25 -2.26 10.18
C ARG A 68 4.30 -0.95 9.40
N HIS A 69 4.40 -1.02 8.07
CA HIS A 69 4.67 0.15 7.23
C HIS A 69 3.48 0.67 6.44
N THR A 70 2.31 0.01 6.50
CA THR A 70 1.08 0.42 5.77
C THR A 70 0.72 1.88 5.99
N ASN A 71 0.76 2.36 7.24
CA ASN A 71 0.36 3.74 7.54
C ASN A 71 1.31 4.76 6.91
N ARG A 72 2.62 4.50 7.01
CA ARG A 72 3.64 5.36 6.42
C ARG A 72 3.54 5.35 4.90
N PHE A 73 3.26 4.19 4.31
CA PHE A 73 3.09 4.04 2.87
C PHE A 73 1.84 4.77 2.34
N LEU A 74 0.74 4.72 3.10
CA LEU A 74 -0.46 5.51 2.81
C LEU A 74 -0.13 7.01 2.75
N HIS A 75 0.62 7.52 3.72
CA HIS A 75 1.04 8.93 3.73
C HIS A 75 1.95 9.26 2.53
N PHE A 76 2.87 8.36 2.20
CA PHE A 76 3.77 8.47 1.05
C PHE A 76 3.02 8.55 -0.29
N LEU A 77 1.88 7.89 -0.41
CA LEU A 77 1.04 7.87 -1.62
C LEU A 77 -0.20 8.79 -1.53
N SER A 78 -0.24 9.72 -0.58
CA SER A 78 -1.42 10.56 -0.30
C SER A 78 -1.87 11.41 -1.51
N ASP A 79 -0.96 11.74 -2.43
CA ASP A 79 -1.26 12.46 -3.68
C ASP A 79 -2.02 11.63 -4.73
N ILE A 80 -2.04 10.31 -4.56
CA ILE A 80 -2.56 9.35 -5.54
C ILE A 80 -3.75 8.55 -4.98
N ILE A 81 -3.57 7.91 -3.83
CA ILE A 81 -4.41 6.78 -3.39
C ILE A 81 -5.84 7.18 -2.98
N HIS A 82 -6.08 8.47 -2.73
CA HIS A 82 -7.39 9.01 -2.36
C HIS A 82 -8.33 9.25 -3.55
N LYS A 83 -7.84 9.12 -4.78
CA LYS A 83 -8.64 9.29 -6.00
C LYS A 83 -9.49 8.05 -6.27
N ASP A 84 -10.60 8.22 -6.97
CA ASP A 84 -11.46 7.09 -7.35
C ASP A 84 -10.83 6.17 -8.39
N SER A 85 -9.85 6.66 -9.16
CA SER A 85 -9.05 5.84 -10.06
C SER A 85 -7.61 6.34 -10.05
N TRP A 86 -6.66 5.42 -10.00
CA TRP A 86 -5.25 5.75 -9.98
C TRP A 86 -4.38 4.60 -10.48
N PHE A 87 -3.16 4.94 -10.87
CA PHE A 87 -2.09 3.98 -11.11
C PHE A 87 -0.74 4.59 -10.73
N PHE A 88 0.23 3.73 -10.41
CA PHE A 88 1.61 4.14 -10.26
C PHE A 88 2.57 2.98 -10.56
N LEU A 89 3.79 3.33 -10.92
CA LEU A 89 4.86 2.38 -11.22
C LEU A 89 5.45 1.79 -9.94
N ALA A 90 5.77 0.50 -9.94
CA ALA A 90 6.29 -0.20 -8.76
C ALA A 90 7.60 0.37 -8.21
N ASN A 91 8.37 1.13 -9.00
CA ASN A 91 9.55 1.85 -8.52
C ASN A 91 9.22 2.87 -7.41
N ARG A 92 7.97 3.35 -7.29
CA ARG A 92 7.52 4.16 -6.14
C ARG A 92 7.56 3.36 -4.84
N ILE A 93 7.29 2.06 -4.89
CA ILE A 93 7.38 1.17 -3.72
C ILE A 93 8.85 0.93 -3.36
N GLU A 94 9.72 0.72 -4.36
CA GLU A 94 11.17 0.61 -4.14
C GLU A 94 11.75 1.86 -3.47
N LEU A 95 11.33 3.04 -3.91
CA LEU A 95 11.73 4.31 -3.29
C LEU A 95 11.27 4.39 -1.83
N PHE A 96 10.00 4.04 -1.56
CA PHE A 96 9.48 3.99 -0.20
C PHE A 96 10.27 3.02 0.70
N ILE A 97 10.58 1.82 0.22
CA ILE A 97 11.35 0.82 0.99
C ILE A 97 12.73 1.37 1.31
N LYS A 98 13.43 1.95 0.33
CA LYS A 98 14.73 2.59 0.54
C LYS A 98 14.67 3.72 1.57
N GLU A 99 13.61 4.55 1.55
CA GLU A 99 13.41 5.55 2.58
C GLU A 99 13.27 4.91 3.96
N VAL A 100 12.39 3.92 4.11
CA VAL A 100 12.20 3.20 5.37
C VAL A 100 13.50 2.60 5.91
N GLU A 101 14.30 1.96 5.04
CA GLU A 101 15.59 1.37 5.39
C GLU A 101 16.61 2.44 5.80
N ASN A 102 16.72 3.54 5.05
CA ASN A 102 17.66 4.62 5.35
C ASN A 102 17.33 5.32 6.68
N PHE A 103 16.05 5.50 7.00
CA PHE A 103 15.62 6.04 8.31
C PHE A 103 15.83 5.03 9.46
N GLY A 104 16.02 3.75 9.17
CA GLY A 104 16.43 2.74 10.16
C GLY A 104 17.91 2.81 10.54
N VAL A 105 18.71 3.59 9.80
CA VAL A 105 20.18 3.72 9.96
C VAL A 105 20.57 5.07 10.59
N GLU A 106 19.63 5.86 11.10
CA GLU A 106 19.95 7.13 11.80
C GLU A 106 20.62 6.88 13.17
N ILE A 107 21.95 6.73 13.09
CA ILE A 107 23.03 7.17 13.98
C ILE A 107 22.85 6.87 15.48
N SER A 108 23.42 5.75 15.92
CA SER A 108 23.87 5.61 17.32
C SER A 108 24.97 6.63 17.58
N TYR A 109 24.63 7.78 18.15
CA TYR A 109 25.61 8.58 18.86
C TYR A 109 25.84 7.92 20.22
N ASP A 110 26.92 7.15 20.32
CA ASP A 110 27.52 6.84 21.60
C ASP A 110 28.14 8.14 22.14
N PHE A 111 27.49 8.75 23.14
CA PHE A 111 28.08 9.79 24.00
C PHE A 111 28.49 9.18 25.33
#